data_AF-A0A1W9GVS0-F1
#
_entry.id   AF-A0A1W9GVS0-F1
#
_cell.length_a   1.000
_cell.length_b   1.000
_cell.length_c   1.000
_cell.angle_alpha   90.00
_cell.angle_beta   90.00
_cell.angle_gamma   90.00
#
_symmetry.space_group_name_H-M   'P 1'
#
loop_
_entity.id
_entity.type
_entity.pdbx_description
1 polymer ?
#
loop_
_entity_poly.entity_id
_entity_poly.type
_entity_poly.pdbx_seq_one_letter_code
_entity_poly.pdbx_strand_id
1 'polypeptide(L)'
;MEILRRKLRVSLSGRFIYLKTLFLIFICLVVSIAHAEKGLLFKSNFGTGISIKAPHNFYATGNGAWQEITGFDSETGYSWPVKAFGARFSGVQLITIDPVTSETVGNYIVNEIRKIVGPNGELVNALYQNVKIKGAVGQAGSQSPFLFVRPYTAGDVKNLYMTYWIKYPADLADKLDASVSSGNWRTQFEFKTGGYDGNDGSGDYRIITNIYKHTDGKLYWMTKGDSQANGPIPRITYWLEDNRVVPVPVGEWFKFEVYWNRSSGADGRFCAAVNEREIVKYQGSTMGEYNLPITRIMVNNAYSGGHGPVESYTTGLEIWEVIPAARIGKFCFF
;
A
#
# COMPACT_ATOMS: atom_id res chain seq x y z
N MET A 1 -68.69 -52.72 -34.92
CA MET A 1 -68.79 -51.27 -34.66
C MET A 1 -67.94 -50.99 -33.43
N GLU A 2 -66.89 -50.18 -33.61
CA GLU A 2 -66.14 -49.45 -32.57
C GLU A 2 -65.33 -50.22 -31.49
N ILE A 3 -63.97 -50.16 -31.47
CA ILE A 3 -63.10 -49.14 -30.79
C ILE A 3 -62.85 -49.51 -29.30
N LEU A 4 -61.68 -49.44 -28.65
CA LEU A 4 -60.32 -48.97 -28.91
C LEU A 4 -59.38 -49.48 -27.77
N ARG A 5 -58.15 -49.85 -28.13
CA ARG A 5 -56.84 -49.52 -27.52
C ARG A 5 -56.77 -49.13 -26.02
N ARG A 6 -56.17 -50.00 -25.19
CA ARG A 6 -55.39 -49.60 -24.00
C ARG A 6 -53.97 -49.23 -24.41
N LYS A 7 -53.63 -47.93 -24.30
CA LYS A 7 -52.28 -47.37 -24.49
C LYS A 7 -51.48 -47.39 -23.19
N LEU A 8 -50.17 -47.60 -23.35
CA LEU A 8 -49.09 -47.34 -22.40
C LEU A 8 -49.31 -46.08 -21.54
N ARG A 9 -49.19 -46.21 -20.22
CA ARG A 9 -48.81 -45.11 -19.33
C ARG A 9 -47.32 -45.23 -19.03
N VAL A 10 -46.50 -44.51 -19.80
CA VAL A 10 -45.14 -44.16 -19.37
C VAL A 10 -45.27 -42.95 -18.46
N SER A 11 -44.77 -43.11 -17.24
CA SER A 11 -44.74 -42.07 -16.20
C SER A 11 -43.91 -40.86 -16.65
N LEU A 12 -44.56 -39.70 -16.75
CA LEU A 12 -43.96 -38.41 -17.12
C LEU A 12 -43.37 -37.65 -15.91
N SER A 13 -43.23 -38.28 -14.74
CA SER A 13 -42.81 -37.59 -13.51
C SER A 13 -41.28 -37.52 -13.31
N GLY A 14 -40.48 -38.28 -14.07
CA GLY A 14 -39.03 -38.39 -13.84
C GLY A 14 -38.14 -37.34 -14.53
N ARG A 15 -38.65 -36.62 -15.55
CA ARG A 15 -37.82 -35.70 -16.35
C ARG A 15 -37.83 -34.23 -15.88
N PHE A 16 -38.74 -33.84 -14.98
CA PHE A 16 -38.80 -32.47 -14.47
C PHE A 16 -37.91 -32.20 -13.25
N ILE A 17 -37.42 -33.25 -12.58
CA ILE A 17 -36.62 -33.12 -11.35
C ILE A 17 -35.13 -32.90 -11.67
N TYR A 18 -34.63 -33.45 -12.77
CA TYR A 18 -33.22 -33.27 -13.18
C TYR A 18 -32.90 -31.88 -13.74
N LEU A 19 -33.87 -31.21 -14.37
CA LEU A 19 -33.65 -29.88 -14.96
C LEU A 19 -33.64 -28.74 -13.92
N LYS A 20 -34.40 -28.88 -12.82
CA LYS A 20 -34.40 -27.89 -11.72
C LYS A 20 -33.15 -28.01 -10.83
N THR A 21 -32.60 -29.23 -10.70
CA THR A 21 -31.40 -29.47 -9.88
C THR A 21 -30.13 -28.94 -10.57
N LEU A 22 -30.02 -29.05 -11.90
CA LEU A 22 -28.91 -28.42 -12.64
C LEU A 22 -28.99 -26.89 -12.65
N PHE A 23 -30.18 -26.30 -12.67
CA PHE A 23 -30.34 -24.84 -12.67
C PHE A 23 -30.01 -24.21 -11.31
N LEU A 24 -30.29 -24.89 -10.19
CA LEU A 24 -29.86 -24.44 -8.86
C LEU A 24 -28.35 -24.58 -8.63
N ILE A 25 -27.71 -25.60 -9.21
CA ILE A 25 -26.25 -25.77 -9.13
C ILE A 25 -25.54 -24.72 -10.00
N PHE A 26 -26.13 -24.30 -11.13
CA PHE A 26 -25.59 -23.22 -11.95
C PHE A 26 -25.77 -21.83 -11.32
N ILE A 27 -26.82 -21.61 -10.52
CA ILE A 27 -27.02 -20.36 -9.76
C ILE A 27 -26.10 -20.28 -8.53
N CYS A 28 -25.69 -21.41 -7.95
CA CYS A 28 -24.71 -21.40 -6.85
C CYS A 28 -23.25 -21.18 -7.31
N LEU A 29 -22.97 -21.25 -8.62
CA LEU A 29 -21.62 -21.09 -9.18
C LEU A 29 -21.34 -19.71 -9.78
N VAL A 30 -22.30 -18.78 -9.74
CA VAL A 30 -22.11 -17.42 -10.29
C VAL A 30 -22.62 -16.36 -9.30
N VAL A 31 -22.26 -16.48 -8.03
CA VAL A 31 -22.52 -15.44 -7.03
C VAL A 31 -21.42 -15.46 -5.96
N SER A 32 -20.15 -15.27 -6.35
CA SER A 32 -19.21 -14.59 -5.45
C SER A 32 -19.53 -13.10 -5.52
N ILE A 33 -20.69 -12.70 -4.98
CA ILE A 33 -20.91 -11.28 -4.68
C ILE A 33 -19.96 -11.01 -3.52
N ALA A 34 -18.85 -10.34 -3.84
CA ALA A 34 -18.13 -9.55 -2.86
C ALA A 34 -19.19 -8.70 -2.15
N HIS A 35 -19.56 -9.07 -0.94
CA HIS A 35 -20.25 -8.16 -0.07
C HIS A 35 -19.28 -7.00 0.08
N ALA A 36 -19.59 -5.86 -0.53
CA ALA A 36 -18.84 -4.65 -0.29
C ALA A 36 -19.01 -4.35 1.20
N GLU A 37 -18.02 -4.73 2.00
CA GLU A 37 -17.98 -4.35 3.40
C GLU A 37 -18.10 -2.83 3.44
N LYS A 38 -19.01 -2.32 4.28
CA LYS A 38 -19.34 -0.90 4.30
C LYS A 38 -18.05 -0.08 4.47
N GLY A 39 -17.74 0.73 3.48
CA GLY A 39 -16.57 1.59 3.44
C GLY A 39 -15.28 0.97 2.91
N LEU A 40 -15.28 -0.29 2.43
CA LEU A 40 -14.16 -0.85 1.68
C LEU A 40 -14.09 -0.21 0.29
N LEU A 41 -13.02 0.53 0.03
CA LEU A 41 -12.78 1.25 -1.22
C LEU A 41 -12.01 0.43 -2.24
N PHE A 42 -11.08 -0.40 -1.76
CA PHE A 42 -10.21 -1.20 -2.63
C PHE A 42 -9.60 -2.37 -1.86
N LYS A 43 -9.44 -3.52 -2.53
CA LYS A 43 -8.72 -4.67 -2.00
C LYS A 43 -7.95 -5.39 -3.09
N SER A 44 -6.68 -5.76 -2.85
CA SER A 44 -5.92 -6.59 -3.78
C SER A 44 -4.93 -7.50 -3.05
N ASN A 45 -4.90 -8.75 -3.49
CA ASN A 45 -3.90 -9.74 -3.10
C ASN A 45 -2.80 -9.88 -4.17
N PHE A 46 -2.77 -8.97 -5.15
CA PHE A 46 -2.01 -9.13 -6.40
C PHE A 46 -2.34 -10.47 -7.07
N GLY A 47 -3.60 -10.89 -6.99
CA GLY A 47 -4.08 -12.18 -7.43
C GLY A 47 -4.01 -12.38 -8.94
N THR A 48 -4.56 -13.50 -9.40
CA THR A 48 -4.61 -13.81 -10.83
C THR A 48 -5.30 -12.68 -11.61
N GLY A 49 -4.65 -12.22 -12.68
CA GLY A 49 -5.10 -11.10 -13.53
C GLY A 49 -4.38 -9.78 -13.26
N ILE A 50 -3.58 -9.69 -12.18
CA ILE A 50 -2.75 -8.52 -11.90
C ILE A 50 -1.36 -8.66 -12.51
N SER A 51 -0.84 -7.54 -13.04
CA SER A 51 0.51 -7.45 -13.60
C SER A 51 1.16 -6.12 -13.22
N ILE A 52 2.48 -6.15 -13.01
CA ILE A 52 3.32 -4.95 -13.00
C ILE A 52 3.91 -4.76 -14.40
N LYS A 53 3.79 -3.55 -14.96
CA LYS A 53 4.29 -3.22 -16.29
C LYS A 53 5.81 -2.99 -16.29
N ALA A 54 6.38 -3.07 -17.49
CA ALA A 54 7.75 -2.65 -17.72
C ALA A 54 7.94 -1.15 -17.33
N PRO A 55 9.15 -0.76 -16.90
CA PRO A 55 9.48 0.65 -16.69
C PRO A 55 9.20 1.49 -17.94
N HIS A 56 8.56 2.64 -17.76
CA HIS A 56 8.22 3.58 -18.84
C HIS A 56 8.25 5.02 -18.31
N ASN A 57 8.04 5.99 -19.20
CA ASN A 57 8.04 7.43 -18.87
C ASN A 57 9.29 7.85 -18.07
N PHE A 58 10.46 7.48 -18.60
CA PHE A 58 11.75 7.87 -18.03
C PHE A 58 11.87 9.39 -17.96
N TYR A 59 12.42 9.90 -16.86
CA TYR A 59 12.56 11.33 -16.65
C TYR A 59 13.53 11.92 -17.65
N ALA A 60 13.33 13.18 -18.03
CA ALA A 60 14.25 13.88 -18.93
C ALA A 60 15.69 13.95 -18.37
N THR A 61 15.85 13.94 -17.05
CA THR A 61 17.16 13.86 -16.37
C THR A 61 17.76 12.45 -16.37
N GLY A 62 16.98 11.43 -16.71
CA GLY A 62 17.35 10.01 -16.65
C GLY A 62 17.24 9.38 -15.26
N ASN A 63 17.07 10.15 -14.18
CA ASN A 63 17.11 9.67 -12.79
C ASN A 63 15.79 9.04 -12.29
N GLY A 64 14.97 8.50 -13.19
CA GLY A 64 13.76 7.82 -12.77
C GLY A 64 12.83 7.42 -13.89
N ALA A 65 11.82 6.65 -13.52
CA ALA A 65 10.79 6.11 -14.40
C ALA A 65 9.55 5.71 -13.58
N TRP A 66 8.56 5.12 -14.24
CA TRP A 66 7.34 4.62 -13.61
C TRP A 66 7.09 3.15 -14.00
N GLN A 67 6.49 2.38 -13.09
CA GLN A 67 5.94 1.05 -13.34
C GLN A 67 4.51 0.98 -12.84
N GLU A 68 3.56 0.86 -13.76
CA GLU A 68 2.15 0.74 -13.40
C GLU A 68 1.81 -0.68 -12.93
N ILE A 69 0.94 -0.79 -11.94
CA ILE A 69 0.23 -2.04 -11.64
C ILE A 69 -1.13 -1.95 -12.33
N THR A 70 -1.50 -3.00 -13.03
CA THR A 70 -2.69 -3.04 -13.89
C THR A 70 -3.38 -4.39 -13.81
N GLY A 71 -4.66 -4.41 -14.18
CA GLY A 71 -5.44 -5.64 -14.33
C GLY A 71 -6.60 -5.73 -13.34
N PHE A 72 -7.32 -6.84 -13.42
CA PHE A 72 -8.45 -7.17 -12.54
C PHE A 72 -8.04 -8.30 -11.61
N ASP A 73 -8.12 -8.06 -10.31
CA ASP A 73 -7.77 -9.06 -9.29
C ASP A 73 -8.97 -10.00 -9.13
N SER A 74 -8.88 -11.16 -9.78
CA SER A 74 -9.99 -12.13 -9.79
C SER A 74 -10.32 -12.70 -8.41
N GLU A 75 -9.42 -12.60 -7.43
CA GLU A 75 -9.64 -13.07 -6.06
C GLU A 75 -10.46 -12.08 -5.24
N THR A 76 -10.34 -10.77 -5.52
CA THR A 76 -10.96 -9.71 -4.72
C THR A 76 -12.06 -8.96 -5.45
N GLY A 77 -12.09 -9.04 -6.77
CA GLY A 77 -13.05 -8.34 -7.63
C GLY A 77 -12.72 -6.87 -7.88
N TYR A 78 -11.52 -6.40 -7.53
CA TYR A 78 -11.10 -5.00 -7.74
C TYR A 78 -10.09 -4.86 -8.88
N SER A 79 -10.13 -3.71 -9.56
CA SER A 79 -9.21 -3.39 -10.67
C SER A 79 -8.14 -2.39 -10.28
N TRP A 80 -6.96 -2.57 -10.85
CA TRP A 80 -5.91 -1.57 -10.92
C TRP A 80 -6.00 -0.76 -12.23
N PRO A 81 -5.70 0.56 -12.23
CA PRO A 81 -5.29 1.37 -11.08
C PRO A 81 -6.46 1.65 -10.11
N VAL A 82 -6.12 1.95 -8.86
CA VAL A 82 -7.09 2.31 -7.81
C VAL A 82 -7.73 3.66 -8.14
N LYS A 83 -9.06 3.73 -8.20
CA LYS A 83 -9.79 4.96 -8.50
C LYS A 83 -10.52 5.58 -7.30
N ALA A 84 -10.66 4.83 -6.21
CA ALA A 84 -11.64 5.08 -5.14
C ALA A 84 -11.43 6.37 -4.31
N PHE A 85 -10.33 7.09 -4.54
CA PHE A 85 -10.06 8.39 -3.92
C PHE A 85 -9.48 9.38 -4.94
N GLY A 86 -9.71 9.21 -6.24
CA GLY A 86 -9.23 10.14 -7.27
C GLY A 86 -7.76 9.96 -7.66
N ALA A 87 -7.18 8.78 -7.44
CA ALA A 87 -5.86 8.47 -7.96
C ALA A 87 -5.89 8.28 -9.49
N ARG A 88 -4.88 8.85 -10.16
CA ARG A 88 -4.64 8.73 -11.61
C ARG A 88 -3.55 7.73 -11.94
N PHE A 89 -2.74 7.36 -10.96
CA PHE A 89 -1.69 6.35 -11.07
C PHE A 89 -1.69 5.47 -9.82
N SER A 90 -1.39 4.19 -10.02
CA SER A 90 -1.19 3.21 -8.97
C SER A 90 -0.08 2.26 -9.39
N GLY A 91 1.00 2.22 -8.63
CA GLY A 91 2.15 1.41 -9.00
C GLY A 91 3.41 1.88 -8.30
N VAL A 92 4.55 1.72 -8.96
CA VAL A 92 5.86 1.98 -8.39
C VAL A 92 6.54 3.12 -9.13
N GLN A 93 7.00 4.13 -8.40
CA GLN A 93 7.93 5.13 -8.91
C GLN A 93 9.35 4.56 -8.80
N LEU A 94 10.15 4.75 -9.84
CA LEU A 94 11.56 4.35 -9.84
C LEU A 94 12.38 5.63 -9.74
N ILE A 95 13.14 5.82 -8.67
CA ILE A 95 14.06 6.95 -8.52
C ILE A 95 15.45 6.39 -8.34
N THR A 96 16.38 6.82 -9.19
CA THR A 96 17.74 6.31 -9.23
C THR A 96 18.74 7.43 -8.99
N ILE A 97 19.77 7.13 -8.20
CA ILE A 97 20.88 8.05 -7.95
C ILE A 97 21.58 8.49 -9.23
N ASP A 98 21.73 7.57 -10.19
CA ASP A 98 22.34 7.82 -11.49
C ASP A 98 21.28 7.79 -12.60
N PRO A 99 21.54 8.44 -13.76
CA PRO A 99 20.70 8.31 -14.94
C PRO A 99 20.61 6.86 -15.43
N VAL A 100 19.40 6.43 -15.81
CA VAL A 100 19.09 5.09 -16.30
C VAL A 100 18.23 5.12 -17.55
N THR A 101 18.21 3.99 -18.26
CA THR A 101 17.38 3.68 -19.43
C THR A 101 16.55 2.42 -19.17
N SER A 102 15.71 2.02 -20.14
CA SER A 102 14.97 0.75 -20.10
C SER A 102 15.87 -0.47 -19.91
N GLU A 103 17.10 -0.44 -20.41
CA GLU A 103 18.05 -1.54 -20.37
C GLU A 103 18.83 -1.59 -19.05
N THR A 104 19.04 -0.43 -18.41
CA THR A 104 19.96 -0.29 -17.28
C THR A 104 19.25 -0.13 -15.93
N VAL A 105 17.97 0.23 -15.92
CA VAL A 105 17.20 0.44 -14.68
C VAL A 105 17.15 -0.81 -13.79
N GLY A 106 17.15 -2.01 -14.37
CA GLY A 106 17.18 -3.28 -13.64
C GLY A 106 18.45 -3.52 -12.80
N ASN A 107 19.53 -2.78 -13.08
CA ASN A 107 20.75 -2.78 -12.26
C ASN A 107 20.52 -2.05 -10.93
N TYR A 108 19.60 -1.08 -10.90
CA TYR A 108 19.30 -0.26 -9.73
C TYR A 108 18.10 -0.78 -8.96
N ILE A 109 16.99 -1.04 -9.67
CA ILE A 109 15.71 -1.34 -9.04
C ILE A 109 15.04 -2.49 -9.78
N VAL A 110 14.55 -3.46 -9.00
CA VAL A 110 13.70 -4.55 -9.50
C VAL A 110 12.43 -4.58 -8.67
N ASN A 111 11.28 -4.61 -9.36
CA ASN A 111 9.98 -4.85 -8.74
C ASN A 111 9.25 -5.94 -9.51
N GLU A 112 8.68 -6.89 -8.78
CA GLU A 112 8.03 -8.08 -9.35
C GLU A 112 6.84 -8.49 -8.50
N ILE A 113 5.82 -9.08 -9.11
CA ILE A 113 4.80 -9.81 -8.37
C ILE A 113 5.28 -11.27 -8.29
N ARG A 114 5.56 -11.75 -7.08
CA ARG A 114 6.10 -13.09 -6.83
C ARG A 114 5.13 -13.93 -6.04
N LYS A 115 5.04 -15.21 -6.39
CA LYS A 115 4.33 -16.21 -5.57
C LYS A 115 5.26 -16.71 -4.47
N ILE A 116 4.92 -16.45 -3.22
CA ILE A 116 5.75 -16.77 -2.04
C ILE A 116 4.89 -17.25 -0.87
N VAL A 117 5.50 -17.86 0.14
CA VAL A 117 4.81 -18.21 1.40
C VAL A 117 4.40 -16.92 2.11
N GLY A 118 3.10 -16.77 2.31
CA GLY A 118 2.46 -15.61 2.91
C GLY A 118 2.33 -15.68 4.44
N PRO A 119 1.61 -14.71 5.03
CA PRO A 119 1.48 -14.56 6.48
C PRO A 119 0.90 -15.77 7.21
N ASN A 120 0.03 -16.54 6.55
CA ASN A 120 -0.67 -17.68 7.14
C ASN A 120 -0.06 -19.04 6.72
N GLY A 121 1.14 -19.04 6.14
CA GLY A 121 1.82 -20.25 5.63
C GLY A 121 1.35 -20.71 4.24
N GLU A 122 0.28 -20.14 3.70
CA GLU A 122 -0.21 -20.41 2.35
C GLU A 122 0.55 -19.58 1.30
N LEU A 123 0.55 -20.03 0.03
CA LEU A 123 1.14 -19.25 -1.05
C LEU A 123 0.27 -18.04 -1.40
N VAL A 124 0.90 -16.87 -1.46
CA VAL A 124 0.28 -15.59 -1.85
C VAL A 124 1.08 -14.96 -2.98
N ASN A 125 0.45 -14.10 -3.76
CA ASN A 125 1.16 -13.16 -4.62
C ASN A 125 1.57 -11.94 -3.79
N ALA A 126 2.81 -11.50 -3.93
CA ALA A 126 3.32 -10.33 -3.22
C ALA A 126 4.12 -9.44 -4.17
N LEU A 127 3.94 -8.13 -4.03
CA LEU A 127 4.85 -7.16 -4.64
C LEU A 127 6.19 -7.23 -3.91
N TYR A 128 7.20 -7.78 -4.58
CA TYR A 128 8.60 -7.68 -4.18
C TYR A 128 9.19 -6.40 -4.73
N GLN A 129 9.90 -5.66 -3.87
CA GLN A 129 10.65 -4.46 -4.24
C GLN A 129 12.09 -4.62 -3.78
N ASN A 130 13.04 -4.29 -4.65
CA ASN A 130 14.48 -4.33 -4.36
C ASN A 130 15.19 -3.15 -4.99
N VAL A 131 15.77 -2.28 -4.16
CA VAL A 131 16.71 -1.23 -4.58
C VAL A 131 18.14 -1.72 -4.30
N LYS A 132 18.84 -2.10 -5.36
CA LYS A 132 20.19 -2.67 -5.33
C LYS A 132 21.27 -1.62 -5.14
N ILE A 133 21.19 -0.53 -5.92
CA ILE A 133 22.18 0.57 -5.92
C ILE A 133 21.49 1.84 -5.43
N LYS A 134 22.00 2.42 -4.33
CA LYS A 134 21.43 3.59 -3.65
C LYS A 134 22.45 4.66 -3.25
N GLY A 135 23.67 4.56 -3.77
CA GLY A 135 24.81 5.36 -3.32
C GLY A 135 25.37 4.91 -1.98
N ALA A 136 26.21 5.76 -1.38
CA ALA A 136 26.85 5.49 -0.09
C ALA A 136 25.82 5.40 1.06
N VAL A 137 26.25 4.81 2.17
CA VAL A 137 25.47 4.83 3.43
C VAL A 137 25.23 6.30 3.83
N GLY A 138 24.01 6.62 4.26
CA GLY A 138 23.58 7.98 4.57
C GLY A 138 23.08 8.80 3.38
N GLN A 139 23.43 8.44 2.15
CA GLN A 139 23.08 9.22 0.96
C GLN A 139 21.63 9.02 0.50
N ALA A 140 21.19 7.75 0.48
CA ALA A 140 19.85 7.37 0.04
C ALA A 140 19.47 7.96 -1.34
N GLY A 141 20.30 7.74 -2.38
CA GLY A 141 20.08 8.34 -3.69
C GLY A 141 19.03 7.65 -4.56
N SER A 142 18.66 6.40 -4.23
CA SER A 142 17.67 5.62 -4.96
C SER A 142 16.53 5.15 -4.06
N GLN A 143 15.33 5.02 -4.63
CA GLN A 143 14.13 4.55 -3.94
C GLN A 143 13.12 3.93 -4.90
N SER A 144 12.28 3.04 -4.37
CA SER A 144 11.16 2.41 -5.10
C SER A 144 9.83 2.64 -4.34
N PRO A 145 9.22 3.84 -4.38
CA PRO A 145 7.94 4.09 -3.74
C PRO A 145 6.82 3.30 -4.41
N PHE A 146 6.12 2.44 -3.67
CA PHE A 146 4.83 1.86 -4.08
C PHE A 146 3.72 2.83 -3.65
N LEU A 147 3.13 3.53 -4.61
CA LEU A 147 2.33 4.71 -4.35
C LEU A 147 1.10 4.88 -5.25
N PHE A 148 0.21 5.72 -4.75
CA PHE A 148 -0.89 6.32 -5.49
C PHE A 148 -0.60 7.79 -5.73
N VAL A 149 -0.78 8.25 -6.97
CA VAL A 149 -0.68 9.67 -7.33
C VAL A 149 -2.04 10.21 -7.70
N ARG A 150 -2.38 11.38 -7.17
CA ARG A 150 -3.64 12.10 -7.37
C ARG A 150 -3.34 13.53 -7.85
N PRO A 151 -4.19 14.14 -8.69
CA PRO A 151 -4.08 15.56 -8.96
C PRO A 151 -4.53 16.38 -7.75
N TYR A 152 -3.90 17.53 -7.48
CA TYR A 152 -4.32 18.41 -6.39
C TYR A 152 -5.77 18.90 -6.54
N THR A 153 -6.27 18.98 -7.78
CA THR A 153 -7.65 19.37 -8.10
C THR A 153 -8.70 18.35 -7.70
N ALA A 154 -8.31 17.12 -7.32
CA ALA A 154 -9.24 16.11 -6.81
C ALA A 154 -9.72 16.40 -5.37
N GLY A 155 -9.21 17.45 -4.72
CA GLY A 155 -9.50 17.75 -3.32
C GLY A 155 -8.78 16.82 -2.35
N ASP A 156 -8.96 17.05 -1.04
CA ASP A 156 -8.24 16.30 -0.01
C ASP A 156 -8.84 14.91 0.26
N VAL A 157 -8.02 14.01 0.78
CA VAL A 157 -8.47 12.69 1.28
C VAL A 157 -8.72 12.81 2.78
N LYS A 158 -9.94 13.21 3.14
CA LYS A 158 -10.27 13.54 4.53
C LYS A 158 -10.03 12.39 5.50
N ASN A 159 -10.59 11.22 5.20
CA ASN A 159 -10.42 10.01 5.98
C ASN A 159 -9.91 8.90 5.08
N LEU A 160 -8.92 8.14 5.56
CA LEU A 160 -8.55 6.89 4.92
C LEU A 160 -7.96 5.96 5.97
N TYR A 161 -8.37 4.69 5.91
CA TYR A 161 -7.70 3.60 6.59
C TYR A 161 -7.08 2.69 5.54
N MET A 162 -5.84 2.25 5.77
CA MET A 162 -5.16 1.28 4.93
C MET A 162 -4.59 0.16 5.80
N THR A 163 -4.63 -1.06 5.27
CA THR A 163 -3.91 -2.18 5.87
C THR A 163 -3.30 -3.06 4.80
N TYR A 164 -2.16 -3.66 5.13
CA TYR A 164 -1.48 -4.63 4.28
C TYR A 164 -0.53 -5.47 5.11
N TRP A 165 -0.16 -6.62 4.56
CA TRP A 165 0.95 -7.43 5.07
C TRP A 165 2.25 -6.99 4.44
N ILE A 166 3.29 -6.85 5.25
CA ILE A 166 4.64 -6.55 4.79
C ILE A 166 5.65 -7.47 5.46
N LYS A 167 6.72 -7.79 4.74
CA LYS A 167 7.86 -8.56 5.24
C LYS A 167 9.17 -7.87 4.87
N TYR A 168 9.99 -7.61 5.87
CA TYR A 168 11.38 -7.17 5.73
C TYR A 168 12.35 -8.35 5.78
N PRO A 169 13.54 -8.22 5.18
CA PRO A 169 14.55 -9.28 5.29
C PRO A 169 15.03 -9.41 6.75
N ALA A 170 15.48 -10.61 7.12
CA ALA A 170 15.92 -10.91 8.49
C ALA A 170 17.14 -10.08 8.93
N ASP A 171 17.96 -9.66 7.96
CA ASP A 171 19.18 -8.86 8.14
C ASP A 171 18.93 -7.34 8.17
N LEU A 172 17.66 -6.89 8.25
CA LEU A 172 17.33 -5.45 8.23
C LEU A 172 18.11 -4.67 9.30
N ALA A 173 18.25 -5.23 10.51
CA ALA A 173 18.98 -4.57 11.58
C ALA A 173 20.46 -4.37 11.24
N ASP A 174 21.09 -5.33 10.55
CA ASP A 174 22.50 -5.23 10.13
C ASP A 174 22.69 -4.25 8.98
N LYS A 175 21.67 -4.11 8.12
CA LYS A 175 21.67 -3.13 7.03
C LYS A 175 21.58 -1.67 7.51
N LEU A 176 21.04 -1.41 8.70
CA LEU A 176 20.99 -0.06 9.26
C LEU A 176 22.25 0.24 10.07
N ASP A 177 22.86 1.40 9.81
CA ASP A 177 24.12 1.80 10.44
C ASP A 177 23.94 3.09 11.25
N ALA A 178 23.92 2.94 12.58
CA ALA A 178 23.80 4.05 13.54
C ALA A 178 25.12 4.83 13.74
N SER A 179 26.24 4.34 13.20
CA SER A 179 27.53 5.04 13.25
C SER A 179 27.72 6.04 12.10
N VAL A 180 26.93 5.91 11.03
CA VAL A 180 26.97 6.80 9.86
C VAL A 180 25.78 7.77 9.92
N SER A 181 26.05 9.06 9.72
CA SER A 181 25.02 10.09 9.65
C SER A 181 23.97 9.73 8.60
N SER A 182 22.69 9.76 8.97
CA SER A 182 21.57 9.36 8.12
C SER A 182 21.62 7.91 7.62
N GLY A 183 22.47 7.04 8.17
CA GLY A 183 22.62 5.64 7.78
C GLY A 183 21.63 4.67 8.45
N ASN A 184 20.82 5.15 9.38
CA ASN A 184 20.15 4.30 10.37
C ASN A 184 18.64 4.20 10.22
N TRP A 185 18.07 4.45 9.04
CA TRP A 185 16.62 4.47 8.85
C TRP A 185 16.13 3.74 7.58
N ARG A 186 14.87 3.29 7.61
CA ARG A 186 14.14 2.61 6.52
C ARG A 186 12.68 3.10 6.52
N THR A 187 12.17 3.55 5.37
CA THR A 187 10.78 4.06 5.27
C THR A 187 9.70 2.98 5.18
N GLN A 188 8.69 3.04 6.05
CA GLN A 188 7.55 2.12 6.05
C GLN A 188 6.35 2.68 5.29
N PHE A 189 5.99 3.93 5.54
CA PHE A 189 4.79 4.57 4.99
C PHE A 189 5.01 6.07 4.88
N GLU A 190 4.39 6.70 3.89
CA GLU A 190 4.40 8.15 3.73
C GLU A 190 3.13 8.62 3.01
N PHE A 191 2.64 9.80 3.34
CA PHE A 191 1.88 10.58 2.37
C PHE A 191 2.47 11.99 2.27
N LYS A 192 2.29 12.62 1.12
CA LYS A 192 2.66 14.02 0.89
C LYS A 192 1.51 14.80 0.28
N THR A 193 1.39 16.05 0.68
CA THR A 193 0.52 17.01 0.01
C THR A 193 1.14 17.52 -1.29
N GLY A 194 0.34 18.24 -2.07
CA GLY A 194 0.75 18.85 -3.33
C GLY A 194 -0.26 19.90 -3.81
N GLY A 195 0.12 20.68 -4.82
CA GLY A 195 -0.71 21.73 -5.42
C GLY A 195 -0.21 23.14 -5.20
N TYR A 196 0.92 23.35 -4.51
CA TYR A 196 1.54 24.66 -4.43
C TYR A 196 1.94 25.13 -5.84
N ASP A 197 1.56 26.36 -6.18
CA ASP A 197 1.69 26.95 -7.53
C ASP A 197 1.17 26.05 -8.67
N GLY A 198 0.12 25.27 -8.39
CA GLY A 198 -0.49 24.36 -9.38
C GLY A 198 0.33 23.11 -9.70
N ASN A 199 1.34 22.77 -8.88
CA ASN A 199 2.19 21.59 -9.08
C ASN A 199 1.82 20.45 -8.11
N ASP A 200 1.33 19.33 -8.64
CA ASP A 200 0.97 18.12 -7.89
C ASP A 200 2.10 17.58 -6.99
N GLY A 201 3.36 17.79 -7.38
CA GLY A 201 4.54 17.34 -6.66
C GLY A 201 5.03 18.30 -5.59
N SER A 202 4.50 19.53 -5.52
CA SER A 202 4.95 20.60 -4.62
C SER A 202 3.94 20.81 -3.50
N GLY A 203 4.27 20.39 -2.28
CA GLY A 203 3.37 20.41 -1.13
C GLY A 203 3.99 20.97 0.15
N ASP A 204 3.15 21.15 1.16
CA ASP A 204 3.46 21.79 2.44
C ASP A 204 3.53 20.83 3.63
N TYR A 205 3.12 19.59 3.46
CA TYR A 205 2.96 18.66 4.56
C TYR A 205 3.15 17.21 4.17
N ARG A 206 3.80 16.48 5.07
CA ARG A 206 4.03 15.07 4.98
C ARG A 206 3.80 14.43 6.34
N ILE A 207 3.20 13.24 6.35
CA ILE A 207 3.39 12.29 7.44
C ILE A 207 4.23 11.13 6.93
N ILE A 208 5.24 10.74 7.70
CA ILE A 208 6.12 9.63 7.39
C ILE A 208 6.31 8.75 8.62
N THR A 209 6.25 7.44 8.43
CA THR A 209 6.64 6.41 9.40
C THR A 209 7.90 5.72 8.90
N ASN A 210 8.93 5.68 9.74
CA ASN A 210 10.19 5.02 9.49
C ASN A 210 10.50 4.02 10.59
N ILE A 211 11.31 3.03 10.23
CA ILE A 211 12.09 2.22 11.16
C ILE A 211 13.44 2.92 11.33
N TYR A 212 13.90 3.05 12.56
CA TYR A 212 15.24 3.51 12.90
C TYR A 212 16.01 2.46 13.69
N LYS A 213 17.33 2.46 13.55
CA LYS A 213 18.25 1.73 14.43
C LYS A 213 18.89 2.71 15.41
N HIS A 214 18.81 2.38 16.69
CA HIS A 214 19.47 3.10 17.75
C HIS A 214 20.90 2.56 17.99
N THR A 215 21.72 3.29 18.75
CA THR A 215 23.13 2.93 19.02
C THR A 215 23.30 1.65 19.85
N ASP A 216 22.24 1.17 20.51
CA ASP A 216 22.19 -0.13 21.20
C ASP A 216 21.85 -1.29 20.24
N GLY A 217 21.76 -1.02 18.94
CA GLY A 217 21.46 -1.99 17.89
C GLY A 217 19.98 -2.29 17.71
N LYS A 218 19.09 -1.77 18.58
CA LYS A 218 17.66 -2.07 18.52
C LYS A 218 16.95 -1.22 17.47
N LEU A 219 15.98 -1.86 16.81
CA LEU A 219 15.08 -1.19 15.90
C LEU A 219 13.88 -0.59 16.65
N TYR A 220 13.42 0.57 16.19
CA TYR A 220 12.23 1.24 16.72
C TYR A 220 11.48 1.98 15.63
N TRP A 221 10.21 2.31 15.90
CA TRP A 221 9.37 3.07 14.99
C TRP A 221 9.47 4.57 15.32
N MET A 222 9.62 5.40 14.29
CA MET A 222 9.44 6.85 14.41
C MET A 222 8.44 7.31 13.37
N THR A 223 7.44 8.05 13.83
CA THR A 223 6.48 8.73 12.96
C THR A 223 6.55 10.22 13.19
N LYS A 224 6.45 11.02 12.13
CA LYS A 224 6.39 12.48 12.25
C LYS A 224 5.53 13.12 11.18
N GLY A 225 4.99 14.28 11.53
CA GLY A 225 4.45 15.27 10.60
C GLY A 225 5.46 16.39 10.36
N ASP A 226 5.84 16.63 9.11
CA ASP A 226 6.81 17.66 8.74
C ASP A 226 6.47 18.35 7.41
N SER A 227 7.17 19.43 7.08
CA SER A 227 6.96 20.20 5.84
C SER A 227 7.65 19.61 4.60
N GLN A 228 8.24 18.40 4.68
CA GLN A 228 9.09 17.85 3.62
C GLN A 228 8.28 17.21 2.47
N ALA A 229 7.36 17.98 1.91
CA ALA A 229 6.50 17.61 0.80
C ALA A 229 6.89 18.27 -0.53
N ASN A 230 8.15 18.70 -0.66
CA ASN A 230 8.76 19.28 -1.87
C ASN A 230 8.20 20.66 -2.29
N GLY A 231 7.49 21.35 -1.41
CA GLY A 231 7.09 22.75 -1.59
C GLY A 231 8.12 23.75 -1.07
N PRO A 232 7.77 25.04 -1.05
CA PRO A 232 8.72 26.14 -0.77
C PRO A 232 9.03 26.32 0.73
N ILE A 233 8.38 25.54 1.59
CA ILE A 233 8.48 25.73 3.04
C ILE A 233 9.82 25.18 3.53
N PRO A 234 10.57 25.94 4.35
CA PRO A 234 11.72 25.41 5.06
C PRO A 234 11.38 24.14 5.83
N ARG A 235 12.37 23.28 6.07
CA ARG A 235 12.16 22.03 6.80
C ARG A 235 11.74 22.32 8.25
N ILE A 236 10.49 21.99 8.59
CA ILE A 236 9.91 22.12 9.92
C ILE A 236 9.34 20.76 10.31
N THR A 237 9.64 20.30 11.52
CA THR A 237 8.97 19.13 12.11
C THR A 237 7.90 19.66 13.05
N TYR A 238 6.63 19.39 12.76
CA TYR A 238 5.49 19.89 13.54
C TYR A 238 5.23 19.02 14.75
N TRP A 239 5.36 17.70 14.59
CA TRP A 239 5.25 16.71 15.66
C TRP A 239 6.05 15.46 15.32
N LEU A 240 6.46 14.72 16.33
CA LEU A 240 7.25 13.50 16.22
C LEU A 240 6.91 12.57 17.38
N GLU A 241 6.75 11.29 17.07
CA GLU A 241 6.47 10.24 18.03
C GLU A 241 7.45 9.08 17.79
N ASP A 242 8.17 8.71 18.86
CA ASP A 242 9.07 7.56 18.89
C ASP A 242 8.41 6.42 19.67
N ASN A 243 8.31 5.24 19.06
CA ASN A 243 7.81 4.03 19.72
C ASN A 243 8.89 2.96 19.78
N ARG A 244 9.34 2.69 21.01
CA ARG A 244 10.31 1.64 21.35
C ARG A 244 9.68 0.44 22.07
N VAL A 245 8.35 0.41 22.19
CA VAL A 245 7.59 -0.60 22.95
C VAL A 245 7.11 -1.73 22.04
N VAL A 246 6.66 -1.39 20.84
CA VAL A 246 6.28 -2.37 19.82
C VAL A 246 7.54 -2.71 19.01
N PRO A 247 8.00 -3.98 19.03
CA PRO A 247 9.19 -4.37 18.28
C PRO A 247 8.95 -4.22 16.76
N VAL A 248 10.03 -4.02 16.02
CA VAL A 248 10.01 -4.06 14.55
C VAL A 248 10.17 -5.51 14.10
N PRO A 249 9.16 -6.16 13.48
CA PRO A 249 9.30 -7.53 13.00
C PRO A 249 10.24 -7.59 11.79
N VAL A 250 11.15 -8.57 11.78
CA VAL A 250 12.14 -8.79 10.72
C VAL A 250 12.18 -10.27 10.35
N GLY A 251 12.34 -10.59 9.06
CA GLY A 251 12.35 -11.98 8.59
C GLY A 251 10.98 -12.68 8.58
N GLU A 252 9.93 -12.01 9.06
CA GLU A 252 8.57 -12.52 9.14
C GLU A 252 7.55 -11.53 8.56
N TRP A 253 6.34 -12.05 8.29
CA TRP A 253 5.22 -11.21 7.87
C TRP A 253 4.59 -10.54 9.08
N PHE A 254 4.27 -9.27 8.95
CA PHE A 254 3.46 -8.56 9.92
C PHE A 254 2.44 -7.67 9.22
N LYS A 255 1.34 -7.39 9.92
CA LYS A 255 0.28 -6.52 9.41
C LYS A 255 0.60 -5.08 9.81
N PHE A 256 0.67 -4.20 8.83
CA PHE A 256 0.75 -2.75 9.04
C PHE A 256 -0.61 -2.13 8.79
N GLU A 257 -0.96 -1.17 9.63
CA GLU A 257 -2.25 -0.47 9.60
C GLU A 257 -2.00 1.02 9.79
N VAL A 258 -2.70 1.84 9.03
CA VAL A 258 -2.64 3.30 9.14
C VAL A 258 -4.01 3.89 8.95
N TYR A 259 -4.30 4.94 9.72
CA TYR A 259 -5.47 5.77 9.55
C TYR A 259 -5.12 7.24 9.72
N TRP A 260 -5.83 8.09 8.99
CA TRP A 260 -5.81 9.51 9.26
C TRP A 260 -7.20 10.15 9.15
N ASN A 261 -7.38 11.22 9.92
CA ASN A 261 -8.41 12.25 9.72
C ASN A 261 -7.70 13.57 9.45
N ARG A 262 -7.86 14.13 8.25
CA ARG A 262 -7.29 15.41 7.86
C ARG A 262 -8.06 16.56 8.48
N SER A 263 -7.35 17.38 9.24
CA SER A 263 -7.84 18.64 9.79
C SER A 263 -6.67 19.57 10.13
N SER A 264 -6.88 20.87 9.98
CA SER A 264 -5.97 21.92 10.46
C SER A 264 -6.14 22.23 11.95
N GLY A 265 -7.17 21.67 12.59
CA GLY A 265 -7.50 21.87 14.00
C GLY A 265 -7.12 20.71 14.93
N ALA A 266 -7.62 20.78 16.16
CA ALA A 266 -7.35 19.80 17.22
C ALA A 266 -8.05 18.44 17.02
N ASP A 267 -8.91 18.31 16.01
CA ASP A 267 -9.63 17.10 15.62
C ASP A 267 -8.88 16.26 14.56
N GLY A 268 -7.74 16.73 14.05
CA GLY A 268 -6.90 15.94 13.14
C GLY A 268 -6.31 14.72 13.85
N ARG A 269 -6.19 13.61 13.12
CA ARG A 269 -5.74 12.32 13.66
C ARG A 269 -4.75 11.63 12.73
N PHE A 270 -3.73 11.02 13.31
CA PHE A 270 -2.92 10.03 12.61
C PHE A 270 -2.60 8.88 13.56
N CYS A 271 -2.91 7.67 13.12
CA CYS A 271 -2.65 6.46 13.88
C CYS A 271 -2.01 5.42 12.98
N ALA A 272 -1.05 4.66 13.51
CA ALA A 272 -0.53 3.48 12.84
C ALA A 272 -0.31 2.36 13.85
N ALA A 273 -0.43 1.12 13.39
CA ALA A 273 -0.26 -0.08 14.20
C ALA A 273 0.51 -1.17 13.44
N VAL A 274 1.15 -2.03 14.22
CA VAL A 274 1.86 -3.22 13.77
C VAL A 274 1.32 -4.41 14.54
N ASN A 275 0.80 -5.41 13.84
CA ASN A 275 0.12 -6.57 14.44
C ASN A 275 -0.88 -6.14 15.53
N GLU A 276 -1.76 -5.20 15.16
CA GLU A 276 -2.81 -4.63 16.03
C GLU A 276 -2.32 -3.83 17.25
N ARG A 277 -1.00 -3.62 17.40
CA ARG A 277 -0.42 -2.80 18.46
C ARG A 277 -0.09 -1.42 17.93
N GLU A 278 -0.66 -0.38 18.53
CA GLU A 278 -0.43 1.01 18.11
C GLU A 278 1.03 1.41 18.28
N ILE A 279 1.63 1.90 17.19
CA ILE A 279 2.97 2.48 17.18
C ILE A 279 2.93 4.00 17.27
N VAL A 280 1.82 4.62 16.87
CA VAL A 280 1.59 6.07 16.98
C VAL A 280 0.10 6.32 17.09
N LYS A 281 -0.26 7.31 17.91
CA LYS A 281 -1.63 7.80 18.08
C LYS A 281 -1.57 9.31 18.31
N TYR A 282 -1.53 10.06 17.22
CA TYR A 282 -1.41 11.51 17.22
C TYR A 282 -2.77 12.20 17.10
N GLN A 283 -2.96 13.25 17.90
CA GLN A 283 -4.09 14.18 17.83
C GLN A 283 -3.57 15.61 17.72
N GLY A 284 -4.05 16.33 16.72
CA GLY A 284 -3.66 17.71 16.44
C GLY A 284 -3.75 17.99 14.94
N SER A 285 -3.22 19.13 14.49
CA SER A 285 -3.22 19.46 13.06
C SER A 285 -2.47 18.37 12.29
N THR A 286 -3.11 17.88 11.24
CA THR A 286 -2.57 16.93 10.26
C THR A 286 -2.43 17.58 8.89
N MET A 287 -2.47 18.91 8.81
CA MET A 287 -2.33 19.72 7.60
C MET A 287 -1.15 20.68 7.75
N GLY A 288 -0.55 21.08 6.61
CA GLY A 288 0.51 22.08 6.58
C GLY A 288 -0.04 23.50 6.51
N GLU A 289 0.87 24.45 6.38
CA GLU A 289 0.59 25.90 6.42
C GLU A 289 -0.41 26.37 5.35
N TYR A 290 -0.44 25.69 4.21
CA TYR A 290 -1.31 26.03 3.08
C TYR A 290 -2.53 25.12 2.97
N ASN A 291 -2.69 24.16 3.88
CA ASN A 291 -3.79 23.18 3.88
C ASN A 291 -3.93 22.44 2.54
N LEU A 292 -2.80 22.14 1.88
CA LEU A 292 -2.82 21.52 0.56
C LEU A 292 -3.35 20.06 0.63
N PRO A 293 -4.02 19.58 -0.43
CA PRO A 293 -4.55 18.23 -0.47
C PRO A 293 -3.44 17.18 -0.56
N ILE A 294 -3.70 15.97 -0.06
CA ILE A 294 -2.82 14.82 -0.27
C ILE A 294 -2.77 14.46 -1.75
N THR A 295 -1.59 14.50 -2.38
CA THR A 295 -1.42 14.12 -3.80
C THR A 295 -0.65 12.82 -3.98
N ARG A 296 0.11 12.38 -2.97
CA ARG A 296 0.92 11.16 -3.02
C ARG A 296 0.71 10.36 -1.74
N ILE A 297 0.32 9.10 -1.89
CA ILE A 297 0.18 8.15 -0.78
C ILE A 297 1.10 6.97 -1.09
N MET A 298 2.17 6.80 -0.33
CA MET A 298 3.12 5.70 -0.45
C MET A 298 2.72 4.60 0.54
N VAL A 299 2.16 3.51 0.03
CA VAL A 299 1.80 2.31 0.81
C VAL A 299 3.05 1.80 1.53
N ASN A 300 4.13 1.62 0.76
CA ASN A 300 5.47 1.30 1.21
C ASN A 300 6.45 2.01 0.28
N ASN A 301 7.66 2.29 0.75
CA ASN A 301 8.71 2.84 -0.10
C ASN A 301 10.01 2.13 0.20
N ALA A 302 10.56 1.35 -0.73
CA ALA A 302 11.90 0.78 -0.59
C ALA A 302 12.95 1.88 -0.65
N TYR A 303 13.15 2.52 0.49
CA TYR A 303 14.00 3.70 0.70
C TYR A 303 14.65 3.61 2.07
N SER A 304 15.96 3.85 2.12
CA SER A 304 16.74 3.68 3.34
C SER A 304 18.00 4.53 3.31
N GLY A 305 18.43 4.93 4.49
CA GLY A 305 19.77 5.47 4.73
C GLY A 305 20.86 4.40 4.73
N GLY A 306 20.53 3.16 5.09
CA GLY A 306 21.47 2.08 5.38
C GLY A 306 22.14 1.44 4.16
N HIS A 307 22.75 0.29 4.36
CA HIS A 307 23.35 -0.52 3.30
C HIS A 307 22.28 -1.09 2.36
N GLY A 308 22.63 -1.19 1.07
CA GLY A 308 21.82 -1.93 0.09
C GLY A 308 22.10 -3.43 0.15
N PRO A 309 21.25 -4.27 -0.47
CA PRO A 309 19.99 -3.90 -1.12
C PRO A 309 18.89 -3.54 -0.11
N VAL A 310 17.95 -2.68 -0.53
CA VAL A 310 16.76 -2.32 0.26
C VAL A 310 15.56 -3.09 -0.26
N GLU A 311 15.06 -4.01 0.57
CA GLU A 311 14.08 -5.01 0.13
C GLU A 311 12.81 -5.00 0.99
N SER A 312 11.70 -5.39 0.38
CA SER A 312 10.45 -5.68 1.07
C SER A 312 9.49 -6.47 0.19
N TYR A 313 8.58 -7.21 0.83
CA TYR A 313 7.44 -7.85 0.20
C TYR A 313 6.15 -7.24 0.73
N THR A 314 5.16 -6.99 -0.11
CA THR A 314 3.85 -6.46 0.29
C THR A 314 2.71 -7.27 -0.33
N THR A 315 1.67 -7.60 0.43
CA THR A 315 0.48 -8.30 -0.06
C THR A 315 -0.77 -7.93 0.75
N GLY A 316 -1.95 -8.33 0.29
CA GLY A 316 -3.22 -8.18 1.00
C GLY A 316 -3.56 -6.73 1.32
N LEU A 317 -3.39 -5.83 0.34
CA LEU A 317 -3.69 -4.41 0.51
C LEU A 317 -5.20 -4.20 0.56
N GLU A 318 -5.66 -3.50 1.59
CA GLU A 318 -7.03 -3.01 1.71
C GLU A 318 -7.02 -1.51 2.01
N ILE A 319 -7.97 -0.80 1.41
CA ILE A 319 -8.15 0.65 1.56
C ILE A 319 -9.62 0.91 1.87
N TRP A 320 -9.86 1.73 2.88
CA TRP A 320 -11.18 1.97 3.44
C TRP A 320 -11.40 3.47 3.68
N GLU A 321 -12.63 3.96 3.51
CA GLU A 321 -13.01 5.34 3.84
C GLU A 321 -13.17 5.56 5.36
N VAL A 322 -13.37 4.48 6.11
CA VAL A 322 -13.55 4.46 7.57
C VAL A 322 -12.73 3.35 8.19
N ILE A 323 -12.48 3.44 9.50
CA ILE A 323 -11.91 2.33 10.26
C ILE A 323 -12.87 1.12 10.17
N PRO A 324 -12.40 -0.07 9.76
CA PRO A 324 -13.25 -1.25 9.64
C PRO A 324 -13.92 -1.60 10.97
N ALA A 325 -15.15 -2.15 10.92
CA ALA A 325 -15.94 -2.44 12.11
C ALA A 325 -15.19 -3.29 13.16
N ALA A 326 -14.41 -4.27 12.72
CA ALA A 326 -13.59 -5.12 13.57
C ALA A 326 -12.52 -4.36 14.39
N ARG A 327 -12.22 -3.12 14.00
CA ARG A 327 -11.17 -2.26 14.56
C ARG A 327 -11.72 -1.08 15.36
N ILE A 328 -13.02 -0.82 15.31
CA ILE A 328 -13.67 0.25 16.08
C ILE A 328 -13.46 0.01 17.58
N GLY A 329 -13.08 1.07 18.30
CA GLY A 329 -12.81 1.02 19.74
C GLY A 329 -11.48 0.37 20.14
N LYS A 330 -10.73 -0.20 19.18
CA LYS A 330 -9.42 -0.83 19.41
C LYS A 330 -8.27 -0.07 18.77
N PHE A 331 -8.53 0.63 17.67
CA PHE A 331 -7.53 1.36 16.91
C PHE A 331 -7.95 2.82 16.72
N CYS A 332 -7.02 3.74 16.99
CA CYS A 332 -7.21 5.18 16.86
C CYS A 332 -8.40 5.74 17.67
N PHE A 333 -8.71 5.11 18.81
CA PHE A 333 -9.81 5.50 19.69
C PHE A 333 -9.29 6.40 20.81
N PHE A 334 -9.71 7.66 20.89
CA PHE A 334 -9.22 8.67 21.85
C PHE A 334 -10.06 8.77 23.11
#